data_AF-A0A5R8MJ67-F1
#
_entry.id   AF-A0A5R8MJ67-F1
#
_cell.length_a   1.000
_cell.length_b   1.000
_cell.length_c   1.000
_cell.angle_alpha   90.00
_cell.angle_beta   90.00
_cell.angle_gamma   90.00
#
_symmetry.space_group_name_H-M   'P 1'
#
loop_
_entity.id
_entity.type
_entity.pdbx_description
1 polymer ?
#
loop_
_entity_poly.entity_id
_entity_poly.type
_entity_poly.pdbx_seq_one_letter_code
_entity_poly.pdbx_strand_id
1 'polypeptide(L)'
;MPVRPAGRESVPGWPTVDRADDQELVEALRHADADAPAKLYDSYGERLHDYACTLIEEREVAGDAVHDALVTAQGCVDRLKEPVRLRAWLYALTRFQARSRLSHRSGTPVEGMPLPDPGEHDDPELADLVYETLGELSRNEREVLVLSLRHGLTPAETGAVLGLTSRQVTSRLGRARDHLENAAAAVVLARTGRAHCPDLSAMVDSWEGPLTPLLRRRLSGHIGGCEVCTEGRDRQISALRLLDMVPVAFAPLSLRRRVVDTCVNPERDQTRTLITDRGDNFDRTGFPVAAGGRSRRRGTRRLAPVVLAGACLLAATGAVVAINGRDASSGSALPSKPSPAFSVAESPSPEPVLEEDEEEPSFSPSPTPSATRPARRTPSGRPVATRPRS
;
A
#
# COMPACT_ATOMS: atom_id res chain seq x y z
N MET A 1 17.31 6.12 -36.43
CA MET A 1 17.75 6.27 -35.03
C MET A 1 16.52 6.48 -34.17
N PRO A 2 16.17 5.57 -33.25
CA PRO A 2 15.21 5.88 -32.19
C PRO A 2 15.84 6.92 -31.26
N VAL A 3 15.08 7.94 -30.88
CA VAL A 3 15.54 8.93 -29.90
C VAL A 3 15.59 8.25 -28.53
N ARG A 4 16.81 8.07 -27.98
CA ARG A 4 16.96 7.70 -26.56
C ARG A 4 16.18 8.74 -25.73
N PRO A 5 15.25 8.35 -24.83
CA PRO A 5 14.66 9.31 -23.92
C PRO A 5 15.79 9.98 -23.13
N ALA A 6 15.68 11.29 -22.92
CA ALA A 6 16.69 12.04 -22.16
C ALA A 6 16.93 11.33 -20.82
N GLY A 7 18.20 11.07 -20.51
CA GLY A 7 18.56 10.33 -19.31
C GLY A 7 18.00 11.04 -18.09
N ARG A 8 17.21 10.33 -17.27
CA ARG A 8 17.10 10.68 -15.86
C ARG A 8 18.53 10.65 -15.32
N GLU A 9 19.07 11.80 -14.96
CA GLU A 9 20.30 11.86 -14.19
C GLU A 9 20.05 11.03 -12.93
N SER A 10 20.81 9.93 -12.81
CA SER A 10 20.70 9.03 -11.67
C SER A 10 21.10 9.80 -10.41
N VAL A 11 20.32 9.65 -9.34
CA VAL A 11 20.66 10.20 -8.02
C VAL A 11 22.14 9.90 -7.73
N PRO A 12 22.99 10.91 -7.42
CA PRO A 12 24.43 10.71 -7.35
C PRO A 12 24.83 9.54 -6.45
N GLY A 13 25.68 8.64 -6.97
CA GLY A 13 26.09 7.41 -6.29
C GLY A 13 25.22 6.17 -6.57
N TRP A 14 24.08 6.28 -7.24
CA TRP A 14 23.30 5.09 -7.65
C TRP A 14 23.88 4.43 -8.91
N PRO A 15 24.13 3.10 -8.89
CA PRO A 15 24.50 2.34 -10.09
C PRO A 15 23.46 2.50 -11.21
N THR A 16 23.89 2.76 -12.44
CA THR A 16 23.05 2.73 -13.63
C THR A 16 22.80 1.28 -14.03
N VAL A 17 21.66 0.73 -13.61
CA VAL A 17 21.21 -0.61 -14.03
C VAL A 17 20.81 -0.56 -15.50
N ASP A 18 21.59 -1.18 -16.39
CA ASP A 18 21.07 -1.54 -17.72
C ASP A 18 20.16 -2.77 -17.57
N ARG A 19 19.10 -2.82 -18.37
CA ARG A 19 18.15 -3.95 -18.40
C ARG A 19 18.61 -5.06 -19.35
N ALA A 20 19.69 -4.85 -20.11
CA ALA A 20 20.41 -5.95 -20.76
C ALA A 20 21.00 -6.90 -19.70
N ASP A 21 21.65 -6.33 -18.69
CA ASP A 21 22.35 -7.03 -17.62
C ASP A 21 21.41 -7.90 -16.76
N ASP A 22 20.13 -7.51 -16.61
CA ASP A 22 19.10 -8.27 -15.88
C ASP A 22 18.96 -9.72 -16.38
N GLN A 23 19.19 -9.98 -17.67
CA GLN A 23 19.14 -11.34 -18.22
C GLN A 23 20.42 -12.13 -17.92
N GLU A 24 21.60 -11.57 -18.19
CA GLU A 24 22.89 -12.21 -17.87
C GLU A 24 22.98 -12.54 -16.38
N LEU A 25 22.53 -11.61 -15.53
CA LEU A 25 22.52 -11.76 -14.08
C LEU A 25 21.58 -12.88 -13.63
N VAL A 26 20.38 -13.00 -14.20
CA VAL A 26 19.47 -14.14 -13.93
C VAL A 26 20.06 -15.47 -14.40
N GLU A 27 20.77 -15.48 -15.54
CA GLU A 27 21.42 -16.68 -16.05
C GLU A 27 22.62 -17.10 -15.19
N ALA A 28 23.46 -16.16 -14.75
CA ALA A 28 24.58 -16.43 -13.83
C ALA A 28 24.10 -16.94 -12.46
N LEU A 29 23.02 -16.36 -11.92
CA LEU A 29 22.38 -16.83 -10.68
C LEU A 29 21.88 -18.29 -10.81
N ARG A 30 21.31 -18.67 -11.96
CA ARG A 30 20.80 -20.04 -12.24
C ARG A 30 21.91 -21.07 -12.43
N HIS A 31 23.05 -20.68 -13.01
CA HIS A 31 24.23 -21.55 -13.09
C HIS A 31 24.99 -21.64 -11.76
N ALA A 32 24.56 -20.89 -10.74
CA ALA A 32 25.22 -20.74 -9.44
C ALA A 32 26.67 -20.22 -9.54
N ASP A 33 26.91 -19.29 -10.48
CA ASP A 33 28.22 -18.68 -10.68
C ASP A 33 28.67 -17.94 -9.42
N ALA A 34 29.91 -18.19 -9.00
CA ALA A 34 30.44 -17.72 -7.71
C ALA A 34 30.51 -16.19 -7.56
N ASP A 35 30.44 -15.43 -8.67
CA ASP A 35 30.41 -13.97 -8.67
C ASP A 35 29.01 -13.37 -8.84
N ALA A 36 27.98 -14.17 -9.17
CA ALA A 36 26.61 -13.71 -9.35
C ALA A 36 26.01 -13.03 -8.10
N PRO A 37 26.23 -13.50 -6.85
CA PRO A 37 25.79 -12.77 -5.65
C PRO A 37 26.43 -11.39 -5.51
N ALA A 38 27.67 -11.23 -5.97
CA ALA A 38 28.41 -9.97 -5.91
C ALA A 38 27.91 -9.00 -6.98
N LYS A 39 27.78 -9.44 -8.24
CA LYS A 39 27.15 -8.68 -9.33
C LYS A 39 25.74 -8.22 -8.94
N LEU A 40 24.93 -9.13 -8.38
CA LEU A 40 23.56 -8.84 -7.93
C LEU A 40 23.53 -7.75 -6.86
N TYR A 41 24.45 -7.79 -5.89
CA TYR A 41 24.58 -6.72 -4.91
C TYR A 41 25.03 -5.41 -5.57
N ASP A 42 26.03 -5.43 -6.44
CA ASP A 42 26.62 -4.21 -7.01
C ASP A 42 25.65 -3.47 -7.96
N SER A 43 24.76 -4.18 -8.65
CA SER A 43 23.68 -3.57 -9.44
C SER A 43 22.53 -3.01 -8.59
N TYR A 44 22.18 -3.67 -7.47
CA TYR A 44 20.89 -3.45 -6.80
C TYR A 44 20.92 -3.13 -5.30
N GLY A 45 21.96 -3.51 -4.56
CA GLY A 45 22.03 -3.45 -3.09
C GLY A 45 21.67 -2.09 -2.51
N GLU A 46 22.35 -1.03 -2.96
CA GLU A 46 22.09 0.36 -2.53
C GLU A 46 20.64 0.80 -2.81
N ARG A 47 20.12 0.45 -3.98
CA ARG A 47 18.75 0.82 -4.42
C ARG A 47 17.68 0.10 -3.61
N LEU A 48 17.92 -1.15 -3.22
CA LEU A 48 17.03 -1.94 -2.37
C LEU A 48 17.15 -1.52 -0.90
N HIS A 49 18.33 -1.09 -0.44
CA HIS A 49 18.53 -0.57 0.91
C HIS A 49 17.82 0.77 1.11
N ASP A 50 17.98 1.69 0.18
CA ASP A 50 17.24 2.96 0.18
C ASP A 50 15.71 2.72 0.21
N TYR A 51 15.22 1.78 -0.60
CA TYR A 51 13.80 1.38 -0.56
C TYR A 51 13.42 0.78 0.80
N ALA A 52 14.23 -0.12 1.37
CA ALA A 52 13.98 -0.76 2.65
C ALA A 52 13.92 0.26 3.81
N CYS A 53 14.75 1.30 3.79
CA CYS A 53 14.70 2.41 4.75
C CYS A 53 13.43 3.28 4.63
N THR A 54 12.73 3.27 3.48
CA THR A 54 11.37 3.86 3.40
C THR A 54 10.28 2.94 3.97
N LEU A 55 10.58 1.66 4.20
CA LEU A 55 9.64 0.68 4.75
C LEU A 55 9.85 0.39 6.24
N ILE A 56 11.09 0.51 6.74
CA ILE A 56 11.54 0.20 8.09
C ILE A 56 12.46 1.31 8.59
N GLU A 57 12.20 1.78 9.80
CA GLU A 57 12.87 2.93 10.44
C GLU A 57 14.28 2.58 10.95
N GLU A 58 14.43 1.39 11.54
CA GLU A 58 15.71 0.88 12.03
C GLU A 58 16.59 0.40 10.87
N ARG A 59 17.61 1.20 10.51
CA ARG A 59 18.47 0.98 9.32
C ARG A 59 19.11 -0.42 9.29
N GLU A 60 19.56 -0.94 10.43
CA GLU A 60 20.10 -2.31 10.50
C GLU A 60 19.07 -3.37 10.06
N VAL A 61 17.80 -3.20 10.42
CA VAL A 61 16.70 -4.12 10.06
C VAL A 61 16.29 -3.95 8.60
N ALA A 62 16.45 -2.75 8.03
CA ALA A 62 16.33 -2.51 6.59
C ALA A 62 17.43 -3.25 5.81
N GLY A 63 18.70 -3.13 6.24
CA GLY A 63 19.81 -3.92 5.71
C GLY A 63 19.59 -5.43 5.83
N ASP A 64 19.07 -5.89 6.96
CA ASP A 64 18.70 -7.28 7.20
C ASP A 64 17.55 -7.78 6.30
N ALA A 65 16.61 -6.90 5.91
CA ALA A 65 15.56 -7.20 4.94
C ALA A 65 16.11 -7.30 3.50
N VAL A 66 17.10 -6.48 3.14
CA VAL A 66 17.82 -6.59 1.85
C VAL A 66 18.69 -7.84 1.81
N HIS A 67 19.41 -8.16 2.90
CA HIS A 67 20.19 -9.37 3.02
C HIS A 67 19.35 -10.61 2.74
N ASP A 68 18.24 -10.78 3.46
CA ASP A 68 17.37 -11.93 3.29
C ASP A 68 16.67 -11.92 1.92
N ALA A 69 16.42 -10.75 1.32
CA ALA A 69 15.84 -10.65 -0.03
C ALA A 69 16.82 -11.10 -1.12
N LEU A 70 18.10 -10.73 -1.03
CA LEU A 70 19.14 -11.13 -1.99
C LEU A 70 19.54 -12.60 -1.82
N VAL A 71 19.57 -13.12 -0.58
CA VAL A 71 19.78 -14.56 -0.34
C VAL A 71 18.58 -15.39 -0.83
N THR A 72 17.33 -14.92 -0.65
CA THR A 72 16.17 -15.55 -1.30
C THR A 72 16.25 -15.43 -2.83
N ALA A 73 16.75 -14.33 -3.39
CA ALA A 73 16.91 -14.17 -4.83
C ALA A 73 17.87 -15.24 -5.42
N GLN A 74 19.02 -15.47 -4.77
CA GLN A 74 19.93 -16.56 -5.12
C GLN A 74 19.24 -17.94 -5.03
N GLY A 75 18.59 -18.23 -3.90
CA GLY A 75 17.99 -19.54 -3.62
C GLY A 75 16.67 -19.84 -4.35
N CYS A 76 16.08 -18.87 -5.06
CA CYS A 76 14.78 -19.00 -5.73
C CYS A 76 14.72 -18.36 -7.13
N VAL A 77 15.85 -18.11 -7.79
CA VAL A 77 15.88 -17.51 -9.15
C VAL A 77 15.08 -18.34 -10.18
N ASP A 78 14.98 -19.66 -10.01
CA ASP A 78 14.14 -20.52 -10.86
C ASP A 78 12.63 -20.29 -10.70
N ARG A 79 12.19 -19.63 -9.62
CA ARG A 79 10.81 -19.15 -9.48
C ARG A 79 10.53 -18.04 -10.50
N LEU A 80 11.50 -17.16 -10.78
CA LEU A 80 11.37 -16.04 -11.71
C LEU A 80 11.36 -16.53 -13.16
N LYS A 81 10.18 -16.47 -13.79
CA LYS A 81 9.97 -16.99 -15.16
C LYS A 81 10.47 -16.08 -16.28
N GLU A 82 10.50 -14.77 -16.02
CA GLU A 82 10.80 -13.73 -17.01
C GLU A 82 12.03 -12.95 -16.52
N PRO A 83 13.25 -13.15 -17.08
CA PRO A 83 14.46 -12.49 -16.60
C PRO A 83 14.35 -10.96 -16.57
N VAL A 84 13.69 -10.37 -17.58
CA VAL A 84 13.39 -8.93 -17.71
C VAL A 84 12.51 -8.36 -16.58
N ARG A 85 12.00 -9.20 -15.66
CA ARG A 85 11.27 -8.79 -14.46
C ARG A 85 12.12 -8.86 -13.18
N LEU A 86 13.42 -9.17 -13.26
CA LEU A 86 14.36 -9.22 -12.12
C LEU A 86 14.22 -7.98 -11.23
N ARG A 87 14.32 -6.77 -11.82
CA ARG A 87 14.16 -5.51 -11.07
C ARG A 87 12.90 -5.47 -10.20
N ALA A 88 11.74 -5.75 -10.77
CA ALA A 88 10.48 -5.73 -10.04
C ALA A 88 10.39 -6.87 -9.00
N TRP A 89 11.02 -8.01 -9.28
CA TRP A 89 11.05 -9.17 -8.40
C TRP A 89 11.90 -8.91 -7.14
N LEU A 90 13.07 -8.30 -7.30
CA LEU A 90 13.94 -7.91 -6.18
C LEU A 90 13.26 -6.89 -5.25
N TYR A 91 12.61 -5.87 -5.80
CA TYR A 91 11.82 -4.92 -5.01
C TYR A 91 10.64 -5.61 -4.29
N ALA A 92 9.98 -6.59 -4.93
CA ALA A 92 8.92 -7.37 -4.30
C ALA A 92 9.45 -8.27 -3.16
N LEU A 93 10.64 -8.87 -3.32
CA LEU A 93 11.33 -9.64 -2.28
C LEU A 93 11.71 -8.76 -1.09
N THR A 94 12.35 -7.61 -1.32
CA THR A 94 12.69 -6.64 -0.27
C THR A 94 11.45 -6.17 0.49
N ARG A 95 10.36 -5.85 -0.23
CA ARG A 95 9.06 -5.50 0.36
C ARG A 95 8.46 -6.64 1.19
N PHE A 96 8.58 -7.88 0.74
CA PHE A 96 8.12 -9.08 1.46
C PHE A 96 8.90 -9.28 2.76
N GLN A 97 10.24 -9.30 2.70
CA GLN A 97 11.09 -9.50 3.87
C GLN A 97 10.93 -8.36 4.89
N ALA A 98 10.79 -7.12 4.42
CA ALA A 98 10.51 -5.97 5.28
C ALA A 98 9.17 -6.10 6.01
N ARG A 99 8.10 -6.48 5.30
CA ARG A 99 6.76 -6.69 5.89
C ARG A 99 6.72 -7.90 6.84
N SER A 100 7.48 -8.96 6.56
CA SER A 100 7.66 -10.09 7.46
C SER A 100 8.27 -9.65 8.80
N ARG A 101 9.38 -8.89 8.75
CA ARG A 101 10.08 -8.37 9.93
C ARG A 101 9.22 -7.42 10.76
N LEU A 102 8.42 -6.55 10.13
CA LEU A 102 7.42 -5.73 10.83
C LEU A 102 6.33 -6.59 11.48
N SER A 103 5.78 -7.57 10.76
CA SER A 103 4.76 -8.50 11.29
C SER A 103 5.24 -9.38 12.45
N HIS A 104 6.55 -9.53 12.64
CA HIS A 104 7.15 -10.25 13.77
C HIS A 104 7.51 -9.34 14.97
N ARG A 105 7.57 -8.01 14.78
CA ARG A 105 7.85 -7.03 15.84
C ARG A 105 6.59 -6.35 16.39
N SER A 106 5.59 -6.08 15.54
CA SER A 106 4.43 -5.27 15.90
C SER A 106 3.30 -6.04 16.57
N GLY A 107 3.14 -5.81 17.88
CA GLY A 107 1.81 -5.85 18.52
C GLY A 107 0.97 -4.60 18.22
N THR A 108 1.63 -3.51 17.84
CA THR A 108 1.05 -2.21 17.45
C THR A 108 1.50 -1.83 16.03
N PRO A 109 0.59 -1.41 15.13
CA PRO A 109 0.98 -0.85 13.84
C PRO A 109 1.69 0.49 14.02
N VAL A 110 2.83 0.69 13.35
CA VAL A 110 3.41 2.03 13.16
C VAL A 110 2.66 2.70 12.01
N GLU A 111 2.17 3.92 12.23
CA GLU A 111 1.35 4.63 11.25
C GLU A 111 2.22 5.46 10.29
N GLY A 112 2.30 5.01 9.03
CA GLY A 112 2.99 5.72 7.95
C GLY A 112 4.12 4.92 7.29
N MET A 113 5.09 5.66 6.74
CA MET A 113 6.38 5.13 6.25
C MET A 113 7.48 6.03 6.81
N PRO A 114 8.58 5.47 7.34
CA PRO A 114 9.75 6.25 7.68
C PRO A 114 10.32 6.97 6.45
N LEU A 115 10.97 8.09 6.69
CA LEU A 115 11.82 8.80 5.74
C LEU A 115 13.26 8.68 6.25
N PRO A 116 14.29 8.59 5.38
CA PRO A 116 15.67 8.74 5.80
C PRO A 116 15.85 10.06 6.57
N ASP A 117 16.65 10.09 7.63
CA ASP A 117 17.04 11.33 8.34
C ASP A 117 17.52 12.40 7.34
N PRO A 118 17.03 13.66 7.38
CA PRO A 118 17.48 14.71 6.47
C PRO A 118 19.00 14.96 6.55
N GLY A 119 19.58 14.96 7.74
CA GLY A 119 20.97 15.37 7.94
C GLY A 119 21.20 16.86 7.68
N GLU A 120 22.39 17.22 7.18
CA GLU A 120 22.76 18.60 6.86
C GLU A 120 22.34 18.98 5.43
N HIS A 121 21.25 19.75 5.31
CA HIS A 121 20.81 20.38 4.05
C HIS A 121 21.28 21.83 3.96
N ASP A 122 21.58 22.30 2.74
CA ASP A 122 21.85 23.72 2.44
C ASP A 122 20.66 24.65 2.78
N ASP A 123 19.44 24.11 2.80
CA ASP A 123 18.21 24.78 3.21
C ASP A 123 17.40 23.84 4.15
N PRO A 124 17.55 23.98 5.48
CA PRO A 124 16.86 23.14 6.45
C PRO A 124 15.37 23.48 6.58
N GLU A 125 14.93 24.72 6.32
CA GLU A 125 13.50 25.07 6.34
C GLU A 125 12.75 24.38 5.19
N LEU A 126 13.37 24.32 4.00
CA LEU A 126 12.84 23.58 2.86
C LEU A 126 12.88 22.06 3.10
N ALA A 127 13.91 21.55 3.78
CA ALA A 127 13.97 20.15 4.19
C ALA A 127 12.82 19.79 5.14
N ASP A 128 12.67 20.49 6.27
CA ASP A 128 11.57 20.26 7.23
C ASP A 128 10.19 20.32 6.55
N LEU A 129 9.98 21.28 5.65
CA LEU A 129 8.76 21.39 4.84
C LEU A 129 8.52 20.18 3.92
N VAL A 130 9.56 19.69 3.24
CA VAL A 130 9.48 18.46 2.43
C VAL A 130 9.06 17.27 3.30
N TYR A 131 9.63 17.16 4.50
CA TYR A 131 9.37 16.04 5.42
C TYR A 131 7.98 16.08 6.04
N GLU A 132 7.53 17.24 6.53
CA GLU A 132 6.17 17.44 7.04
C GLU A 132 5.14 17.08 5.96
N THR A 133 5.34 17.60 4.75
CA THR A 133 4.44 17.40 3.60
C THR A 133 4.42 15.94 3.13
N LEU A 134 5.57 15.26 3.08
CA LEU A 134 5.60 13.81 2.83
C LEU A 134 4.95 13.01 3.98
N GLY A 135 4.99 13.53 5.21
CA GLY A 135 4.32 12.99 6.39
C GLY A 135 2.80 12.95 6.25
N GLU A 136 2.18 13.96 5.63
CA GLU A 136 0.72 14.03 5.41
C GLU A 136 0.19 12.93 4.48
N LEU A 137 1.03 12.39 3.57
CA LEU A 137 0.61 11.36 2.62
C LEU A 137 0.45 9.99 3.31
N SER A 138 -0.60 9.26 2.95
CA SER A 138 -0.79 7.90 3.47
C SER A 138 0.33 6.96 2.99
N ARG A 139 0.55 5.88 3.77
CA ARG A 139 1.53 4.83 3.46
C ARG A 139 1.46 4.31 2.02
N ASN A 140 0.26 4.19 1.44
CA ASN A 140 0.08 3.69 0.08
C ASN A 140 0.39 4.74 -1.00
N GLU A 141 0.27 6.03 -0.68
CA GLU A 141 0.63 7.14 -1.57
C GLU A 141 2.15 7.35 -1.59
N ARG A 142 2.80 7.30 -0.41
CA ARG A 142 4.26 7.26 -0.29
C ARG A 142 4.88 6.06 -1.01
N GLU A 143 4.38 4.84 -0.79
CA GLU A 143 4.94 3.63 -1.41
C GLU A 143 4.88 3.68 -2.96
N VAL A 144 3.84 4.27 -3.56
CA VAL A 144 3.75 4.40 -5.03
C VAL A 144 4.62 5.53 -5.59
N LEU A 145 4.77 6.65 -4.88
CA LEU A 145 5.65 7.76 -5.25
C LEU A 145 7.13 7.34 -5.19
N VAL A 146 7.55 6.72 -4.08
CA VAL A 146 8.92 6.22 -3.87
C VAL A 146 9.32 5.24 -4.97
N LEU A 147 8.48 4.24 -5.28
CA LEU A 147 8.78 3.28 -6.35
C LEU A 147 8.84 3.93 -7.74
N SER A 148 7.94 4.84 -8.07
CA SER A 148 7.76 5.32 -9.46
C SER A 148 8.59 6.57 -9.82
N LEU A 149 8.78 7.48 -8.86
CA LEU A 149 9.52 8.73 -9.04
C LEU A 149 10.97 8.56 -8.64
N ARG A 150 11.23 8.20 -7.37
CA ARG A 150 12.59 8.03 -6.79
C ARG A 150 13.31 6.83 -7.41
N HIS A 151 12.81 5.60 -7.23
CA HIS A 151 13.44 4.40 -7.78
C HIS A 151 13.22 4.18 -9.29
N GLY A 152 12.28 4.90 -9.90
CA GLY A 152 12.05 4.88 -11.35
C GLY A 152 11.52 3.55 -11.89
N LEU A 153 10.69 2.83 -11.13
CA LEU A 153 9.92 1.69 -11.64
C LEU A 153 8.80 2.17 -12.57
N THR A 154 8.56 1.44 -13.66
CA THR A 154 7.39 1.68 -14.53
C THR A 154 6.09 1.25 -13.84
N PRO A 155 4.91 1.72 -14.29
CA PRO A 155 3.62 1.31 -13.70
C PRO A 155 3.37 -0.21 -13.66
N ALA A 156 4.00 -0.98 -14.55
CA ALA A 156 3.93 -2.45 -14.54
C ALA A 156 4.84 -3.06 -13.46
N GLU A 157 6.08 -2.57 -13.32
CA GLU A 157 7.02 -3.02 -12.29
C GLU A 157 6.50 -2.66 -10.89
N THR A 158 6.11 -1.40 -10.67
CA THR A 158 5.44 -0.94 -9.44
C THR A 158 4.14 -1.73 -9.18
N GLY A 159 3.42 -2.12 -10.24
CA GLY A 159 2.24 -2.97 -10.13
C GLY A 159 2.56 -4.36 -9.55
N ALA A 160 3.60 -5.01 -10.07
CA ALA A 160 4.06 -6.30 -9.57
C ALA A 160 4.60 -6.24 -8.12
N VAL A 161 5.30 -5.16 -7.75
CA VAL A 161 5.76 -4.93 -6.37
C VAL A 161 4.59 -4.69 -5.40
N LEU A 162 3.60 -3.90 -5.82
CA LEU A 162 2.50 -3.49 -4.94
C LEU A 162 1.34 -4.50 -4.86
N GLY A 163 1.16 -5.36 -5.87
CA GLY A 163 0.00 -6.23 -6.04
C GLY A 163 -1.16 -5.56 -6.78
N LEU A 164 -0.85 -4.70 -7.76
CA LEU A 164 -1.77 -3.79 -8.44
C LEU A 164 -1.65 -3.87 -9.96
N THR A 165 -2.72 -3.50 -10.69
CA THR A 165 -2.63 -3.35 -12.16
C THR A 165 -1.96 -2.04 -12.55
N SER A 166 -1.32 -1.98 -13.72
CA SER A 166 -0.65 -0.75 -14.21
C SER A 166 -1.59 0.47 -14.25
N ARG A 167 -2.87 0.27 -14.59
CA ARG A 167 -3.90 1.35 -14.53
C ARG A 167 -4.16 1.81 -13.09
N GLN A 168 -4.24 0.88 -12.13
CA GLN A 168 -4.39 1.23 -10.71
C GLN A 168 -3.15 1.94 -10.15
N VAL A 169 -1.95 1.61 -10.64
CA VAL A 169 -0.72 2.32 -10.29
C VAL A 169 -0.74 3.73 -10.86
N THR A 170 -1.01 3.93 -12.15
CA THR A 170 -1.10 5.28 -12.74
C THR A 170 -2.14 6.16 -12.03
N SER A 171 -3.31 5.60 -11.70
CA SER A 171 -4.37 6.32 -10.97
C SER A 171 -4.03 6.63 -9.50
N ARG A 172 -3.24 5.78 -8.83
CA ARG A 172 -2.72 6.08 -7.48
C ARG A 172 -1.58 7.08 -7.53
N LEU A 173 -0.67 6.95 -8.49
CA LEU A 173 0.49 7.83 -8.66
C LEU A 173 0.07 9.27 -8.98
N GLY A 174 -0.93 9.45 -9.85
CA GLY A 174 -1.51 10.77 -10.13
C GLY A 174 -2.04 11.43 -8.85
N ARG A 175 -2.97 10.76 -8.14
CA ARG A 175 -3.56 11.32 -6.91
C ARG A 175 -2.54 11.54 -5.78
N ALA A 176 -1.57 10.64 -5.61
CA ALA A 176 -0.48 10.81 -4.63
C ALA A 176 0.40 12.02 -4.99
N ARG A 177 0.63 12.23 -6.30
CA ARG A 177 1.37 13.38 -6.82
C ARG A 177 0.59 14.68 -6.59
N ASP A 178 -0.68 14.75 -6.98
CA ASP A 178 -1.56 15.90 -6.73
C ASP A 178 -1.64 16.24 -5.25
N HIS A 179 -1.73 15.24 -4.37
CA HIS A 179 -1.74 15.41 -2.92
C HIS A 179 -0.45 16.07 -2.42
N LEU A 180 0.72 15.56 -2.81
CA LEU A 180 2.03 16.12 -2.46
C LEU A 180 2.26 17.53 -3.04
N GLU A 181 1.92 17.75 -4.32
CA GLU A 181 2.13 19.03 -4.98
C GLU A 181 1.17 20.11 -4.46
N ASN A 182 -0.08 19.77 -4.13
CA ASN A 182 -1.03 20.69 -3.48
C ASN A 182 -0.62 21.03 -2.04
N ALA A 183 -0.14 20.04 -1.27
CA ALA A 183 0.24 20.24 0.13
C ALA A 183 1.53 21.07 0.27
N ALA A 184 2.52 20.87 -0.60
CA ALA A 184 3.68 21.76 -0.66
C ALA A 184 3.29 23.17 -1.15
N ALA A 185 2.41 23.26 -2.17
CA ALA A 185 1.90 24.55 -2.65
C ALA A 185 1.09 25.30 -1.59
N ALA A 186 0.41 24.62 -0.65
CA ALA A 186 -0.31 25.27 0.45
C ALA A 186 0.62 26.14 1.29
N VAL A 187 1.85 25.70 1.56
CA VAL A 187 2.83 26.46 2.35
C VAL A 187 3.45 27.60 1.56
N VAL A 188 3.81 27.36 0.29
CA VAL A 188 4.41 28.39 -0.57
C VAL A 188 3.38 29.47 -0.93
N LEU A 189 2.19 29.11 -1.42
CA LEU A 189 1.19 30.07 -1.90
C LEU A 189 0.50 30.83 -0.76
N ALA A 190 0.44 30.30 0.47
CA ALA A 190 -0.02 31.08 1.64
C ALA A 190 0.92 32.28 1.94
N ARG A 191 2.21 32.16 1.58
CA ARG A 191 3.22 33.23 1.67
C ARG A 191 3.24 34.12 0.41
N THR A 192 3.26 33.52 -0.80
CA THR A 192 3.53 34.26 -2.06
C THR A 192 2.31 34.48 -2.97
N GLY A 193 1.25 33.68 -2.85
CA GLY A 193 0.14 33.62 -3.80
C GLY A 193 -0.97 34.65 -3.58
N ARG A 194 -1.04 35.27 -2.39
CA ARG A 194 -2.15 36.14 -1.94
C ARG A 194 -2.56 37.20 -2.98
N ALA A 195 -1.60 37.84 -3.64
CA ALA A 195 -1.84 38.92 -4.60
C ALA A 195 -2.57 38.49 -5.90
N HIS A 196 -2.64 37.19 -6.21
CA HIS A 196 -3.14 36.68 -7.48
C HIS A 196 -4.50 35.98 -7.37
N CYS A 197 -4.92 35.56 -6.17
CA CYS A 197 -6.19 34.87 -5.94
C CYS A 197 -6.92 35.45 -4.71
N PRO A 198 -8.08 36.13 -4.90
CA PRO A 198 -8.85 36.70 -3.79
C PRO A 198 -9.31 35.66 -2.76
N ASP A 199 -9.76 34.49 -3.20
CA ASP A 199 -10.21 33.40 -2.31
C ASP A 199 -9.08 32.89 -1.43
N LEU A 200 -7.89 32.69 -2.02
CA LEU A 200 -6.68 32.34 -1.29
C LEU A 200 -6.34 33.41 -0.26
N SER A 201 -6.34 34.69 -0.66
CA SER A 201 -6.07 35.81 0.25
C SER A 201 -7.05 35.83 1.43
N ALA A 202 -8.35 35.70 1.17
CA ALA A 202 -9.38 35.63 2.21
C ALA A 202 -9.25 34.40 3.13
N MET A 203 -8.62 33.31 2.66
CA MET A 203 -8.33 32.13 3.49
C MET A 203 -7.11 32.27 4.38
N VAL A 204 -6.24 33.27 4.15
CA VAL A 204 -5.02 33.51 4.95
C VAL A 204 -4.93 34.94 5.52
N ASP A 205 -5.99 35.74 5.38
CA ASP A 205 -6.05 37.16 5.75
C ASP A 205 -5.65 37.38 7.22
N SER A 206 -6.23 36.58 8.11
CA SER A 206 -5.95 36.55 9.56
C SER A 206 -4.98 35.45 10.00
N TRP A 207 -4.21 34.85 9.07
CA TRP A 207 -3.21 33.83 9.40
C TRP A 207 -1.83 34.44 9.66
N GLU A 208 -1.38 34.27 10.91
CA GLU A 208 -0.02 34.50 11.39
C GLU A 208 0.55 33.19 11.98
N GLY A 209 1.89 33.06 11.99
CA GLY A 209 2.57 31.87 12.54
C GLY A 209 2.60 30.65 11.59
N PRO A 210 2.67 29.41 12.11
CA PRO A 210 2.67 28.19 11.29
C PRO A 210 1.28 27.85 10.74
N LEU A 211 1.20 27.07 9.65
CA LEU A 211 -0.08 26.61 9.10
C LEU A 211 -0.66 25.46 9.93
N THR A 212 -1.87 25.62 10.45
CA THR A 212 -2.54 24.55 11.22
C THR A 212 -2.97 23.39 10.30
N PRO A 213 -3.06 22.14 10.80
CA PRO A 213 -3.50 20.99 9.99
C PRO A 213 -4.92 21.10 9.43
N LEU A 214 -5.75 22.04 9.89
CA LEU A 214 -7.05 22.36 9.27
C LEU A 214 -6.88 23.36 8.13
N LEU A 215 -6.04 24.37 8.30
CA LEU A 215 -5.74 25.36 7.26
C LEU A 215 -4.96 24.74 6.10
N ARG A 216 -3.94 23.90 6.36
CA ARG A 216 -3.23 23.11 5.33
C ARG A 216 -4.23 22.36 4.43
N ARG A 217 -5.12 21.55 5.02
CA ARG A 217 -6.15 20.80 4.28
C ARG A 217 -7.12 21.69 3.49
N ARG A 218 -7.54 22.84 4.05
CA ARG A 218 -8.40 23.81 3.34
C ARG A 218 -7.69 24.41 2.13
N LEU A 219 -6.42 24.80 2.29
CA LEU A 219 -5.59 25.36 1.21
C LEU A 219 -5.33 24.33 0.11
N SER A 220 -4.90 23.10 0.46
CA SER A 220 -4.68 22.02 -0.52
C SER A 220 -5.94 21.68 -1.32
N GLY A 221 -7.11 21.74 -0.69
CA GLY A 221 -8.41 21.55 -1.34
C GLY A 221 -8.77 22.70 -2.30
N HIS A 222 -8.50 23.95 -1.91
CA HIS A 222 -8.69 25.12 -2.79
C HIS A 222 -7.71 25.11 -3.97
N ILE A 223 -6.43 24.80 -3.75
CA ILE A 223 -5.40 24.79 -4.79
C ILE A 223 -5.77 23.81 -5.92
N GLY A 224 -6.22 22.61 -5.58
CA GLY A 224 -6.69 21.62 -6.56
C GLY A 224 -8.05 21.90 -7.19
N GLY A 225 -8.74 22.98 -6.81
CA GLY A 225 -10.03 23.40 -7.36
C GLY A 225 -10.04 24.80 -7.99
N CYS A 226 -8.94 25.55 -7.92
CA CYS A 226 -8.82 26.92 -8.43
C CYS A 226 -7.73 26.99 -9.51
N GLU A 227 -8.10 27.41 -10.71
CA GLU A 227 -7.21 27.45 -11.88
C GLU A 227 -5.94 28.29 -11.63
N VAL A 228 -6.09 29.47 -11.00
CA VAL A 228 -4.96 30.37 -10.69
C VAL A 228 -3.99 29.74 -9.68
N CYS A 229 -4.51 29.06 -8.67
CA CYS A 229 -3.68 28.39 -7.66
C CYS A 229 -3.06 27.08 -8.18
N THR A 230 -3.75 26.36 -9.08
CA THR A 230 -3.19 25.22 -9.82
C THR A 230 -2.04 25.68 -10.73
N GLU A 231 -2.20 26.78 -11.49
CA GLU A 231 -1.11 27.32 -12.30
C GLU A 231 0.05 27.84 -11.43
N GLY A 232 -0.26 28.46 -10.29
CA GLY A 232 0.72 28.85 -9.28
C GLY A 232 1.54 27.67 -8.72
N ARG A 233 0.88 26.54 -8.45
CA ARG A 233 1.50 25.26 -8.05
C ARG A 233 2.39 24.74 -9.17
N ASP A 234 1.87 24.57 -10.37
CA ASP A 234 2.55 23.90 -11.50
C ASP A 234 3.81 24.66 -11.97
N ARG A 235 3.89 25.97 -11.72
CA ARG A 235 5.08 26.80 -11.98
C ARG A 235 6.17 26.71 -10.91
N GLN A 236 5.85 26.29 -9.68
CA GLN A 236 6.75 26.39 -8.51
C GLN A 236 7.08 25.03 -7.86
N ILE A 237 6.20 24.04 -7.98
CA ILE A 237 6.24 22.79 -7.21
C ILE A 237 6.34 21.58 -8.14
N SER A 238 7.13 20.58 -7.76
CA SER A 238 7.21 19.30 -8.47
C SER A 238 7.53 18.18 -7.50
N ALA A 239 6.66 17.17 -7.41
CA ALA A 239 6.82 15.98 -6.58
C ALA A 239 8.14 15.25 -6.81
N LEU A 240 8.68 15.31 -8.03
CA LEU A 240 10.00 14.75 -8.32
C LEU A 240 11.09 15.51 -7.56
N ARG A 241 11.14 16.84 -7.69
CA ARG A 241 12.11 17.70 -6.99
C ARG A 241 11.97 17.61 -5.47
N LEU A 242 10.75 17.55 -4.95
CA LEU A 242 10.51 17.33 -3.50
C LEU A 242 11.07 15.98 -3.03
N LEU A 243 11.00 14.91 -3.85
CA LEU A 243 11.57 13.60 -3.53
C LEU A 243 13.09 13.51 -3.78
N ASP A 244 13.64 14.37 -4.63
CA ASP A 244 15.08 14.51 -4.86
C ASP A 244 15.78 15.19 -3.67
N MET A 245 15.05 16.02 -2.90
CA MET A 245 15.56 16.61 -1.65
C MET A 245 15.70 15.60 -0.50
N VAL A 246 15.01 14.44 -0.56
CA VAL A 246 15.14 13.39 0.47
C VAL A 246 16.47 12.65 0.23
N PRO A 247 17.42 12.62 1.18
CA PRO A 247 18.75 12.06 0.99
C PRO A 247 18.71 10.54 0.79
N VAL A 248 19.75 9.99 0.18
CA VAL A 248 19.87 8.55 -0.08
C VAL A 248 20.29 7.81 1.18
N ALA A 249 19.52 6.79 1.58
CA ALA A 249 19.94 5.86 2.62
C ALA A 249 20.84 4.78 2.02
N PHE A 250 22.12 5.12 1.84
CA PHE A 250 23.18 4.17 1.44
C PHE A 250 23.28 2.98 2.42
N ALA A 251 23.67 1.83 1.90
CA ALA A 251 23.81 0.61 2.69
C ALA A 251 25.07 0.64 3.58
N PRO A 252 25.04 -0.02 4.75
CA PRO A 252 26.24 -0.18 5.57
C PRO A 252 27.26 -1.05 4.82
N LEU A 253 28.53 -0.65 4.84
CA LEU A 253 29.64 -1.28 4.10
C LEU A 253 29.80 -2.80 4.36
N SER A 254 29.28 -3.28 5.49
CA SER A 254 29.26 -4.70 5.85
C SER A 254 28.24 -5.53 5.04
N LEU A 255 27.19 -4.92 4.48
CA LEU A 255 26.06 -5.62 3.87
C LEU A 255 26.46 -6.41 2.62
N ARG A 256 27.25 -5.81 1.72
CA ARG A 256 27.83 -6.50 0.55
C ARG A 256 28.57 -7.78 0.96
N ARG A 257 29.45 -7.66 1.95
CA ARG A 257 30.23 -8.80 2.47
C ARG A 257 29.32 -9.86 3.09
N ARG A 258 28.32 -9.47 3.88
CA ARG A 258 27.34 -10.39 4.47
C ARG A 258 26.56 -11.18 3.41
N VAL A 259 26.08 -10.50 2.36
CA VAL A 259 25.30 -11.13 1.27
C VAL A 259 26.15 -12.15 0.52
N VAL A 260 27.36 -11.77 0.08
CA VAL A 260 28.25 -12.66 -0.67
C VAL A 260 28.72 -13.84 0.20
N ASP A 261 29.08 -13.62 1.46
CA ASP A 261 29.44 -14.68 2.42
C ASP A 261 28.28 -15.65 2.63
N THR A 262 27.06 -15.18 2.91
CA THR A 262 25.90 -16.07 3.08
C THR A 262 25.54 -16.84 1.80
N CYS A 263 25.70 -16.24 0.62
CA CYS A 263 25.41 -16.93 -0.64
C CYS A 263 26.47 -17.99 -1.01
N VAL A 264 27.77 -17.67 -0.89
CA VAL A 264 28.87 -18.48 -1.43
C VAL A 264 29.49 -19.45 -0.40
N ASN A 265 29.53 -19.10 0.88
CA ASN A 265 30.22 -19.90 1.90
C ASN A 265 29.45 -21.21 2.18
N PRO A 266 30.03 -22.42 2.01
CA PRO A 266 29.36 -23.68 2.31
C PRO A 266 28.85 -23.79 3.76
N GLU A 267 29.55 -23.19 4.72
CA GLU A 267 29.18 -23.21 6.15
C GLU A 267 27.84 -22.51 6.45
N ARG A 268 27.33 -21.70 5.50
CA ARG A 268 26.08 -20.93 5.64
C ARG A 268 24.86 -21.62 5.03
N ASP A 269 24.95 -22.89 4.69
CA ASP A 269 23.85 -23.62 4.03
C ASP A 269 22.57 -23.63 4.86
N GLN A 270 22.67 -23.93 6.16
CA GLN A 270 21.53 -23.84 7.09
C GLN A 270 20.94 -22.42 7.14
N THR A 271 21.77 -21.37 7.03
CA THR A 271 21.32 -19.98 6.98
C THR A 271 20.56 -19.68 5.69
N ARG A 272 21.06 -20.14 4.53
CA ARG A 272 20.37 -20.02 3.23
C ARG A 272 19.01 -20.74 3.24
N THR A 273 18.97 -21.99 3.72
CA THR A 273 17.73 -22.77 3.85
C THR A 273 16.72 -22.04 4.74
N LEU A 274 17.12 -21.61 5.94
CA LEU A 274 16.24 -20.90 6.87
C LEU A 274 15.74 -19.53 6.35
N ILE A 275 16.48 -18.86 5.46
CA ILE A 275 16.03 -17.64 4.77
C ILE A 275 15.03 -17.99 3.66
N THR A 276 15.33 -19.01 2.86
CA THR A 276 14.52 -19.42 1.70
C THR A 276 13.18 -20.02 2.14
N ASP A 277 13.15 -20.87 3.18
CA ASP A 277 11.92 -21.43 3.76
C ASP A 277 10.97 -20.36 4.29
N ARG A 278 11.50 -19.25 4.81
CA ARG A 278 10.70 -18.07 5.20
C ARG A 278 10.14 -17.32 4.00
N GLY A 279 10.80 -17.41 2.85
CA GLY A 279 10.45 -16.75 1.58
C GLY A 279 9.52 -17.54 0.65
N ASP A 280 9.34 -18.86 0.82
CA ASP A 280 8.75 -19.76 -0.20
C ASP A 280 7.22 -19.67 -0.39
N ASN A 281 6.66 -18.46 -0.37
CA ASN A 281 5.27 -18.18 -0.74
C ASN A 281 5.24 -17.41 -2.06
N PHE A 282 5.38 -18.11 -3.19
CA PHE A 282 5.41 -17.49 -4.53
C PHE A 282 4.12 -17.71 -5.32
N ASP A 283 3.78 -16.76 -6.20
CA ASP A 283 2.64 -16.86 -7.11
C ASP A 283 2.96 -17.65 -8.40
N ARG A 284 1.98 -17.77 -9.29
CA ARG A 284 2.13 -18.49 -10.57
C ARG A 284 3.12 -17.84 -11.55
N THR A 285 3.55 -16.61 -11.30
CA THR A 285 4.59 -15.87 -12.06
C THR A 285 5.95 -15.85 -11.36
N GLY A 286 6.05 -16.38 -10.14
CA GLY A 286 7.25 -16.39 -9.32
C GLY A 286 7.36 -15.22 -8.34
N PHE A 287 6.35 -14.35 -8.22
CA PHE A 287 6.42 -13.17 -7.35
C PHE A 287 6.04 -13.50 -5.90
N PRO A 288 6.72 -12.94 -4.89
CA PRO A 288 6.46 -13.24 -3.49
C PRO A 288 5.10 -12.71 -3.06
N VAL A 289 4.24 -13.62 -2.60
CA VAL A 289 2.93 -13.36 -2.03
C VAL A 289 3.11 -13.18 -0.53
N ALA A 290 2.74 -12.02 0.01
CA ALA A 290 2.65 -11.83 1.45
C ALA A 290 1.81 -12.97 2.06
N ALA A 291 2.39 -13.72 3.00
CA ALA A 291 1.80 -14.95 3.53
C ALA A 291 0.45 -14.64 4.19
N GLY A 292 -0.63 -14.75 3.40
CA GLY A 292 -1.96 -14.22 3.72
C GLY A 292 -2.39 -14.69 5.10
N GLY A 293 -2.41 -13.75 6.05
CA GLY A 293 -2.19 -14.00 7.47
C GLY A 293 -2.91 -15.26 7.92
N ARG A 294 -2.14 -16.34 8.15
CA ARG A 294 -2.66 -17.72 8.14
C ARG A 294 -3.82 -17.85 9.12
N SER A 295 -5.04 -17.70 8.59
CA SER A 295 -6.27 -17.91 9.33
C SER A 295 -6.19 -19.31 9.91
N ARG A 296 -6.06 -19.41 11.23
CA ARG A 296 -6.21 -20.66 11.96
C ARG A 296 -7.69 -21.06 12.01
N ARG A 297 -8.34 -21.07 10.84
CA ARG A 297 -9.05 -22.26 10.34
C ARG A 297 -8.06 -23.44 10.34
N ARG A 298 -7.71 -23.87 11.56
CA ARG A 298 -7.33 -25.22 11.93
C ARG A 298 -8.53 -26.07 11.56
N GLY A 299 -8.66 -26.37 10.26
CA GLY A 299 -9.79 -27.09 9.72
C GLY A 299 -9.94 -28.36 10.53
N THR A 300 -11.09 -28.51 11.19
CA THR A 300 -11.43 -29.65 12.02
C THR A 300 -11.59 -30.86 11.09
N ARG A 301 -10.44 -31.45 10.71
CA ARG A 301 -10.37 -32.70 9.96
C ARG A 301 -11.27 -33.70 10.69
N ARG A 302 -12.27 -34.20 9.97
CA ARG A 302 -13.50 -34.77 10.52
C ARG A 302 -13.21 -35.86 11.55
N LEU A 303 -13.42 -35.56 12.83
CA LEU A 303 -13.49 -36.55 13.92
C LEU A 303 -14.96 -36.83 14.28
N ALA A 304 -15.70 -37.22 13.25
CA ALA A 304 -16.96 -37.94 13.29
C ALA A 304 -17.00 -38.75 11.97
N PRO A 305 -17.29 -40.07 12.02
CA PRO A 305 -18.34 -40.65 12.85
C PRO A 305 -17.87 -41.71 13.86
N VAL A 306 -18.20 -41.50 15.14
CA VAL A 306 -18.20 -42.56 16.19
C VAL A 306 -19.52 -42.58 16.96
N VAL A 307 -20.23 -41.45 17.05
CA VAL A 307 -21.49 -41.30 17.81
C VAL A 307 -22.63 -42.20 17.29
N LEU A 308 -22.61 -42.63 16.02
CA LEU A 308 -23.65 -43.49 15.45
C LEU A 308 -23.66 -44.92 16.01
N ALA A 309 -22.63 -45.35 16.74
CA ALA A 309 -22.62 -46.65 17.43
C ALA A 309 -23.39 -46.64 18.77
N GLY A 310 -23.49 -45.49 19.44
CA GLY A 310 -24.12 -45.38 20.77
C GLY A 310 -25.65 -45.49 20.75
N ALA A 311 -26.28 -44.96 19.70
CA ALA A 311 -27.74 -44.93 19.59
C ALA A 311 -28.36 -46.33 19.42
N CYS A 312 -27.69 -47.24 18.71
CA CYS A 312 -28.21 -48.59 18.45
C CYS A 312 -28.16 -49.52 19.67
N LEU A 313 -27.22 -49.31 20.60
CA LEU A 313 -27.06 -50.17 21.78
C LEU A 313 -28.07 -49.89 22.90
N LEU A 314 -28.57 -48.65 23.01
CA LEU A 314 -29.62 -48.30 23.99
C LEU A 314 -31.03 -48.71 23.52
N ALA A 315 -31.27 -48.76 22.20
CA ALA A 315 -32.51 -49.32 21.66
C ALA A 315 -32.62 -50.83 21.90
N ALA A 316 -31.50 -51.55 21.82
CA ALA A 316 -31.46 -53.01 22.02
C ALA A 316 -31.67 -53.43 23.48
N THR A 317 -31.20 -52.65 24.46
CA THR A 317 -31.35 -52.97 25.90
C THR A 317 -32.72 -52.60 26.45
N GLY A 318 -33.32 -51.49 25.99
CA GLY A 318 -34.69 -51.10 26.40
C GLY A 318 -35.78 -52.11 26.02
N ALA A 319 -35.60 -52.84 24.91
CA ALA A 319 -36.60 -53.78 24.40
C ALA A 319 -36.72 -55.09 25.20
N VAL A 320 -35.69 -55.49 25.96
CA VAL A 320 -35.65 -56.79 26.65
C VAL A 320 -36.29 -56.74 28.04
N VAL A 321 -36.23 -55.59 28.73
CA VAL A 321 -36.78 -55.42 30.09
C VAL A 321 -38.31 -55.33 30.09
N ALA A 322 -38.93 -54.91 28.99
CA ALA A 322 -40.37 -54.66 28.90
C ALA A 322 -41.27 -55.92 28.78
N ILE A 323 -40.69 -57.13 28.67
CA ILE A 323 -41.42 -58.36 28.32
C ILE A 323 -41.63 -59.32 29.52
N ASN A 324 -40.72 -59.36 30.50
CA ASN A 324 -40.74 -60.35 31.59
C ASN A 324 -40.72 -59.68 32.98
N GLY A 325 -41.79 -58.95 33.32
CA GLY A 325 -41.86 -58.18 34.57
C GLY A 325 -43.28 -57.70 34.94
N ARG A 326 -44.22 -58.63 35.16
CA ARG A 326 -45.48 -58.36 35.87
C ARG A 326 -45.57 -59.28 37.09
N ASP A 327 -46.31 -58.80 38.09
CA ASP A 327 -46.64 -59.37 39.42
C ASP A 327 -45.86 -58.74 40.60
N ALA A 328 -46.46 -58.38 41.74
CA ALA A 328 -47.89 -58.17 42.05
C ALA A 328 -48.03 -57.39 43.39
N SER A 329 -49.25 -56.89 43.68
CA SER A 329 -49.70 -56.31 44.99
C SER A 329 -49.04 -54.98 45.42
N SER A 330 -49.54 -54.20 46.39
CA SER A 330 -50.93 -53.87 46.82
C SER A 330 -50.87 -52.68 47.80
N GLY A 331 -51.79 -51.70 47.69
CA GLY A 331 -51.88 -50.56 48.62
C GLY A 331 -53.03 -49.61 48.26
N SER A 332 -53.63 -48.91 49.23
CA SER A 332 -54.93 -48.23 49.07
C SER A 332 -55.03 -46.84 49.73
N ALA A 333 -56.10 -46.11 49.37
CA ALA A 333 -56.69 -44.92 50.01
C ALA A 333 -56.07 -43.50 49.82
N LEU A 334 -56.77 -42.71 48.98
CA LEU A 334 -57.42 -41.38 49.22
C LEU A 334 -57.41 -40.75 50.66
N PRO A 335 -57.76 -39.43 50.86
CA PRO A 335 -58.14 -38.34 49.92
C PRO A 335 -57.60 -36.90 50.24
N SER A 336 -58.10 -35.90 49.47
CA SER A 336 -58.50 -34.52 49.90
C SER A 336 -57.59 -33.28 49.76
N LYS A 337 -58.30 -32.14 49.52
CA LYS A 337 -57.91 -30.71 49.33
C LYS A 337 -58.00 -29.93 50.68
N PRO A 338 -57.63 -28.62 50.83
CA PRO A 338 -57.86 -27.49 49.91
C PRO A 338 -56.79 -26.33 49.87
N SER A 339 -57.14 -25.24 49.16
CA SER A 339 -56.39 -23.95 49.04
C SER A 339 -56.71 -22.94 50.16
N PRO A 340 -55.96 -21.82 50.26
CA PRO A 340 -56.50 -20.49 49.86
C PRO A 340 -55.42 -19.57 49.23
N ALA A 341 -55.58 -18.23 49.14
CA ALA A 341 -56.46 -17.46 48.22
C ALA A 341 -56.09 -15.94 48.20
N PHE A 342 -56.50 -15.21 47.14
CA PHE A 342 -56.47 -13.74 46.91
C PHE A 342 -55.11 -13.00 46.76
N SER A 343 -55.02 -11.75 46.22
CA SER A 343 -55.61 -11.06 45.02
C SER A 343 -55.19 -9.56 44.97
N VAL A 344 -55.46 -8.84 43.84
CA VAL A 344 -55.30 -7.38 43.57
C VAL A 344 -53.82 -6.95 43.35
N ALA A 345 -53.38 -6.01 42.49
CA ALA A 345 -53.96 -4.92 41.64
C ALA A 345 -53.14 -4.78 40.30
N GLU A 346 -53.25 -3.85 39.33
CA GLU A 346 -54.20 -2.79 38.84
C GLU A 346 -53.36 -1.55 38.38
N SER A 347 -53.39 -0.92 37.18
CA SER A 347 -53.99 -1.17 35.84
C SER A 347 -53.21 -0.37 34.72
N PRO A 348 -53.52 -0.45 33.40
CA PRO A 348 -52.67 0.06 32.29
C PRO A 348 -53.05 1.45 31.70
N SER A 349 -52.25 1.96 30.73
CA SER A 349 -52.52 3.19 29.94
C SER A 349 -52.15 3.04 28.44
N PRO A 350 -52.90 3.63 27.48
CA PRO A 350 -52.63 3.52 26.04
C PRO A 350 -52.45 4.86 25.27
N GLU A 351 -52.14 4.72 23.97
CA GLU A 351 -52.23 5.67 22.82
C GLU A 351 -51.23 6.85 22.66
N PRO A 352 -50.73 7.09 21.41
CA PRO A 352 -50.06 8.30 20.97
C PRO A 352 -51.01 9.26 20.21
N VAL A 353 -50.52 10.47 19.89
CA VAL A 353 -51.32 11.59 19.35
C VAL A 353 -50.84 12.00 17.94
N LEU A 354 -51.79 12.30 17.04
CA LEU A 354 -51.61 12.96 15.72
C LEU A 354 -51.64 14.50 15.94
N GLU A 355 -51.31 15.45 15.06
CA GLU A 355 -51.51 15.64 13.61
C GLU A 355 -50.24 16.41 13.07
N GLU A 356 -50.09 17.08 11.92
CA GLU A 356 -50.99 17.70 10.91
C GLU A 356 -50.37 17.58 9.48
N ASP A 357 -51.20 17.73 8.43
CA ASP A 357 -50.80 17.80 7.01
C ASP A 357 -50.62 19.27 6.53
N GLU A 358 -49.80 19.53 5.50
CA GLU A 358 -50.12 20.51 4.44
C GLU A 358 -49.27 20.34 3.14
N GLU A 359 -49.78 20.91 2.04
CA GLU A 359 -49.59 20.55 0.62
C GLU A 359 -48.17 20.69 -0.03
N GLU A 360 -47.81 19.75 -0.92
CA GLU A 360 -46.82 19.95 -2.00
C GLU A 360 -47.51 20.21 -3.37
N PRO A 361 -47.15 21.28 -4.11
CA PRO A 361 -47.64 21.52 -5.47
C PRO A 361 -46.76 20.89 -6.57
N SER A 362 -47.36 20.01 -7.38
CA SER A 362 -46.72 19.38 -8.56
C SER A 362 -46.56 20.33 -9.75
N PHE A 363 -45.35 20.44 -10.33
CA PHE A 363 -45.14 20.92 -11.71
C PHE A 363 -43.97 20.23 -12.43
N SER A 364 -44.04 20.18 -13.77
CA SER A 364 -43.22 19.32 -14.66
C SER A 364 -41.91 19.95 -15.18
N PRO A 365 -40.92 19.14 -15.61
CA PRO A 365 -39.60 19.62 -16.04
C PRO A 365 -39.46 19.91 -17.55
N SER A 366 -38.75 20.99 -17.92
CA SER A 366 -38.03 21.25 -19.21
C SER A 366 -37.70 22.76 -19.36
N PRO A 367 -36.84 23.21 -20.31
CA PRO A 367 -36.02 22.47 -21.28
C PRO A 367 -34.51 22.80 -21.25
N THR A 368 -33.72 22.04 -22.02
CA THR A 368 -32.30 22.29 -22.32
C THR A 368 -32.07 23.52 -23.21
N PRO A 369 -31.10 24.40 -22.90
CA PRO A 369 -30.60 25.40 -23.85
C PRO A 369 -29.53 24.81 -24.79
N SER A 370 -29.81 24.81 -26.10
CA SER A 370 -28.83 24.41 -27.13
C SER A 370 -27.81 25.52 -27.41
N ALA A 371 -26.51 25.24 -27.22
CA ALA A 371 -25.43 26.19 -27.47
C ALA A 371 -24.69 25.94 -28.81
N THR A 372 -24.95 26.83 -29.76
CA THR A 372 -24.40 26.97 -31.11
C THR A 372 -22.92 26.56 -31.32
N ARG A 373 -22.67 25.75 -32.36
CA ARG A 373 -21.34 25.38 -32.88
C ARG A 373 -20.56 26.60 -33.41
N PRO A 374 -19.33 26.89 -32.94
CA PRO A 374 -18.49 27.97 -33.50
C PRO A 374 -18.12 27.75 -34.97
N ALA A 375 -17.96 28.85 -35.72
CA ALA A 375 -17.62 28.80 -37.14
C ALA A 375 -16.14 28.44 -37.38
N ARG A 376 -15.88 27.54 -38.33
CA ARG A 376 -14.54 27.06 -38.71
C ARG A 376 -13.79 28.15 -39.50
N ARG A 377 -12.96 28.95 -38.82
CA ARG A 377 -12.04 29.90 -39.50
C ARG A 377 -10.99 29.14 -40.31
N THR A 378 -10.89 29.45 -41.60
CA THR A 378 -9.83 28.99 -42.50
C THR A 378 -8.61 29.90 -42.40
N PRO A 379 -7.40 29.37 -42.14
CA PRO A 379 -6.17 30.13 -42.34
C PRO A 379 -5.80 30.13 -43.82
N SER A 380 -6.02 31.26 -44.50
CA SER A 380 -5.37 31.56 -45.78
C SER A 380 -4.04 32.25 -45.49
N GLY A 381 -2.92 31.67 -45.94
CA GLY A 381 -1.59 32.17 -45.58
C GLY A 381 -0.46 31.25 -46.03
N ARG A 382 -0.20 31.20 -47.34
CA ARG A 382 0.96 30.48 -47.92
C ARG A 382 2.22 31.36 -47.78
N PRO A 383 3.25 30.95 -47.01
CA PRO A 383 4.50 31.70 -46.98
C PRO A 383 5.20 31.63 -48.34
N VAL A 384 5.69 32.78 -48.82
CA VAL A 384 6.50 32.87 -50.04
C VAL A 384 7.94 32.49 -49.70
N ALA A 385 8.50 31.51 -50.41
CA ALA A 385 9.89 31.11 -50.24
C ALA A 385 10.84 32.07 -50.97
N THR A 386 11.48 32.97 -50.24
CA THR A 386 12.62 33.76 -50.73
C THR A 386 13.84 32.86 -50.91
N ARG A 387 14.36 32.77 -52.13
CA ARG A 387 15.69 32.19 -52.38
C ARG A 387 16.78 33.13 -51.83
N PRO A 388 17.82 32.62 -51.15
CA PRO A 388 19.06 33.38 -51.00
C PRO A 388 19.75 33.54 -52.37
N ARG A 389 20.44 34.67 -52.56
CA ARG A 389 21.49 34.82 -53.57
C ARG A 389 22.84 34.68 -52.89
N SER A 390 23.57 33.62 -53.21
CA SER A 390 25.04 33.50 -53.22
C SER A 390 25.37 32.17 -53.88
#